data_AF-A0A7V5E8I6-F1
#
_entry.id   AF-A0A7V5E8I6-F1
#
_cell.length_a   1.000
_cell.length_b   1.000
_cell.length_c   1.000
_cell.angle_alpha   90.00
_cell.angle_beta   90.00
_cell.angle_gamma   90.00
#
_symmetry.space_group_name_H-M   'P 1'
#
loop_
_entity.id
_entity.type
_entity.pdbx_description
1 polymer ?
#
loop_
_entity_poly.entity_id
_entity_poly.type
_entity_poly.pdbx_seq_one_letter_code
_entity_poly.pdbx_strand_id
1 'polypeptide(L)'
;MFRGLMQKIKEIEGLSVTCVVDNYYDALRGDPPCGKRFRTKPSLSLYAEHGLSLYVVVNSGVHSHSLLFDFGVDGEVLLHNLHLLGIDPKTLDALVLSHGHFDHYGGLLGMLEKLGPMFIPFYVGRGTFTRRFSDIRGEGLTDLGRLERERLERKGVKIEEIGSECEILKGVYLTGQIAM
;
A
#
# COMPACT_ATOMS: atom_id res chain seq x y z
N MET A 1 24.86 16.45 13.86
CA MET A 1 25.79 15.87 12.86
C MET A 1 25.19 14.56 12.35
N PHE A 2 24.43 14.57 11.25
CA PHE A 2 23.95 13.35 10.61
C PHE A 2 24.91 12.96 9.49
N ARG A 3 25.99 12.26 9.84
CA ARG A 3 26.87 11.58 8.89
C ARG A 3 26.96 10.13 9.35
N GLY A 4 26.03 9.30 8.89
CA GLY A 4 26.00 7.87 9.14
C GLY A 4 25.29 7.19 7.99
N LEU A 5 26.08 6.68 7.04
CA LEU A 5 25.73 5.83 5.91
C LEU A 5 24.36 6.08 5.26
N MET A 6 24.29 7.00 4.29
CA MET A 6 23.42 6.75 3.13
C MET A 6 23.89 5.41 2.56
N GLN A 7 23.15 4.32 2.84
CA GLN A 7 23.22 3.17 1.96
C GLN A 7 23.03 3.72 0.55
N LYS A 8 24.01 3.50 -0.32
CA LYS A 8 23.87 3.89 -1.72
C LYS A 8 22.64 3.14 -2.21
N ILE A 9 21.53 3.86 -2.41
CA ILE A 9 20.32 3.31 -3.01
C ILE A 9 20.76 2.63 -4.29
N LYS A 10 20.48 1.34 -4.41
CA LYS A 10 20.86 0.57 -5.59
C LYS A 10 20.02 1.04 -6.76
N GLU A 11 20.68 1.24 -7.88
CA GLU A 11 19.98 1.45 -9.14
C GLU A 11 19.17 0.20 -9.48
N ILE A 12 17.97 0.41 -10.00
CA ILE A 12 17.06 -0.64 -10.46
C ILE A 12 16.92 -0.54 -11.98
N GLU A 13 16.72 -1.68 -12.64
CA GLU A 13 16.60 -1.76 -14.09
C GLU A 13 15.21 -1.33 -14.57
N GLY A 14 14.20 -1.41 -13.70
CA GLY A 14 12.85 -0.99 -14.02
C GLY A 14 11.94 -0.86 -12.81
N LEU A 15 11.03 0.09 -12.92
CA LEU A 15 9.95 0.33 -11.97
C LEU A 15 8.64 0.44 -12.75
N SER A 16 7.63 -0.31 -12.33
CA SER A 16 6.25 -0.12 -12.77
C SER A 16 5.38 0.15 -11.56
N VAL A 17 4.55 1.18 -11.65
CA VAL A 17 3.59 1.56 -10.62
C VAL A 17 2.20 1.60 -11.24
N THR A 18 1.30 0.78 -10.72
CA THR A 18 -0.11 0.77 -11.10
C THR A 18 -0.92 1.34 -9.94
N CYS A 19 -1.65 2.42 -10.19
CA CYS A 19 -2.62 2.95 -9.23
C CYS A 19 -3.84 2.04 -9.22
N VAL A 20 -4.08 1.38 -8.08
CA VAL A 20 -5.18 0.45 -7.86
C VAL A 20 -6.37 1.19 -7.23
N VAL A 21 -6.09 2.05 -6.25
CA VAL A 21 -7.07 2.91 -5.59
C VAL A 21 -6.49 4.32 -5.47
N ASP A 22 -7.30 5.32 -5.76
CA ASP A 22 -7.04 6.74 -5.54
C ASP A 22 -8.39 7.47 -5.42
N ASN A 23 -8.34 8.68 -4.87
CA ASN A 23 -9.48 9.58 -4.66
C ASN A 23 -10.27 9.85 -5.95
N TYR A 24 -9.63 9.74 -7.12
CA TYR A 24 -10.22 10.11 -8.39
C TYR A 24 -9.74 9.23 -9.55
N TYR A 25 -10.69 8.84 -10.41
CA TYR A 25 -10.44 8.14 -11.66
C TYR A 25 -11.25 8.77 -12.79
N ASP A 26 -10.58 9.12 -13.89
CA ASP A 26 -11.21 9.62 -15.12
C ASP A 26 -10.73 8.83 -16.34
N ALA A 27 -11.59 7.94 -16.81
CA ALA A 27 -11.34 7.07 -17.95
C ALA A 27 -11.22 7.81 -19.30
N LEU A 28 -11.65 9.07 -19.39
CA LEU A 28 -11.71 9.84 -20.64
C LEU A 28 -10.42 10.64 -20.89
N ARG A 29 -9.57 10.84 -19.88
CA ARG A 29 -8.28 11.52 -20.07
C ARG A 29 -7.33 10.70 -20.92
N GLY A 30 -6.50 11.36 -21.71
CA GLY A 30 -5.39 10.73 -22.43
C GLY A 30 -4.48 9.91 -21.52
N ASP A 31 -3.73 8.99 -22.12
CA ASP A 31 -2.67 8.28 -21.40
C ASP A 31 -1.61 9.28 -20.89
N PRO A 32 -1.01 9.04 -19.70
CA PRO A 32 0.10 9.85 -19.22
C PRO A 32 1.34 9.68 -20.11
N PRO A 33 2.37 10.55 -19.98
CA PRO A 33 3.62 10.42 -20.74
C PRO A 33 4.33 9.07 -20.58
N CYS A 34 4.14 8.40 -19.43
CA CYS A 34 4.65 7.07 -19.17
C CYS A 34 3.53 6.21 -18.58
N GLY A 35 3.13 5.16 -19.29
CA GLY A 35 2.10 4.20 -18.87
C GLY A 35 0.80 4.33 -19.65
N LYS A 36 -0.23 3.64 -19.15
CA LYS A 36 -1.56 3.58 -19.77
C LYS A 36 -2.61 3.79 -18.72
N ARG A 37 -3.75 4.37 -19.12
CA ARG A 37 -4.93 4.46 -18.28
C ARG A 37 -5.86 3.29 -18.53
N PHE A 38 -6.40 2.73 -17.47
CA PHE A 38 -7.49 1.77 -17.59
C PHE A 38 -8.68 2.42 -18.30
N ARG A 39 -9.23 1.75 -19.32
CA ARG A 39 -10.35 2.25 -20.10
C ARG A 39 -11.62 1.54 -19.68
N THR A 40 -12.55 2.29 -19.10
CA THR A 40 -13.87 1.76 -18.76
C THR A 40 -14.63 1.31 -20.01
N LYS A 41 -15.47 0.30 -19.83
CA LYS A 41 -16.46 -0.17 -20.79
C LYS A 41 -17.82 -0.23 -20.07
N PRO A 42 -18.95 -0.33 -20.79
CA PRO A 42 -20.24 -0.61 -20.15
C PRO A 42 -20.11 -1.76 -19.14
N SER A 43 -20.59 -1.57 -17.91
CA SER A 43 -20.48 -2.49 -16.75
C SER A 43 -19.07 -2.84 -16.25
N LEU A 44 -18.03 -2.16 -16.70
CA LEU A 44 -16.64 -2.45 -16.31
C LEU A 44 -15.88 -1.15 -16.07
N SER A 45 -15.78 -0.75 -14.81
CA SER A 45 -15.06 0.45 -14.36
C SER A 45 -14.31 0.14 -13.08
N LEU A 46 -13.16 0.80 -12.91
CA LEU A 46 -12.55 0.92 -11.58
C LEU A 46 -13.45 1.77 -10.69
N TYR A 47 -13.40 1.49 -9.40
CA TYR A 47 -14.01 2.31 -8.36
C TYR A 47 -12.95 3.25 -7.78
N ALA A 48 -13.33 4.52 -7.66
CA ALA A 48 -12.56 5.53 -6.94
C ALA A 48 -13.12 5.65 -5.52
N GLU A 49 -12.24 5.80 -4.54
CA GLU A 49 -12.59 6.02 -3.15
C GLU A 49 -11.51 6.83 -2.45
N HIS A 50 -11.80 7.33 -1.25
CA HIS A 50 -10.78 8.01 -0.47
C HIS A 50 -9.62 7.05 -0.15
N GLY A 51 -8.39 7.55 -0.23
CA GLY A 51 -7.19 6.78 0.16
C GLY A 51 -6.30 6.42 -1.02
N LEU A 52 -5.42 5.44 -0.80
CA LEU A 52 -4.41 5.05 -1.77
C LEU A 52 -4.19 3.53 -1.77
N SER A 53 -3.99 2.96 -2.95
CA SER A 53 -3.33 1.65 -3.10
C SER A 53 -2.55 1.60 -4.40
N LEU A 54 -1.30 1.17 -4.33
CA LEU A 54 -0.38 1.08 -5.46
C LEU A 54 0.16 -0.33 -5.57
N TYR A 55 0.01 -0.95 -6.74
CA TYR A 55 0.73 -2.15 -7.10
C TYR A 55 2.07 -1.76 -7.73
N VAL A 56 3.17 -2.22 -7.14
CA VAL A 56 4.52 -1.84 -7.52
C VAL A 56 5.30 -3.07 -7.93
N VAL A 57 5.94 -3.00 -9.10
CA VAL A 57 6.87 -4.03 -9.59
C VAL A 57 8.25 -3.41 -9.78
N VAL A 58 9.26 -4.04 -9.19
CA VAL A 58 10.64 -3.59 -9.20
C VAL A 58 11.53 -4.67 -9.79
N ASN A 59 12.31 -4.31 -10.81
CA ASN A 59 13.31 -5.19 -11.43
C ASN A 59 14.72 -4.74 -11.02
N SER A 60 15.46 -5.62 -10.35
CA SER A 60 16.80 -5.36 -9.82
C SER A 60 17.74 -6.51 -10.16
N GLY A 61 18.38 -6.44 -11.32
CA GLY A 61 19.24 -7.52 -11.83
C GLY A 61 18.41 -8.76 -12.14
N VAL A 62 18.79 -9.90 -11.55
CA VAL A 62 18.06 -11.18 -11.73
C VAL A 62 16.78 -11.30 -10.90
N HIS A 63 16.45 -10.28 -10.09
CA HIS A 63 15.28 -10.29 -9.21
C HIS A 63 14.16 -9.41 -9.78
N SER A 64 12.94 -9.92 -9.78
CA SER A 64 11.72 -9.15 -10.00
C SER A 64 10.84 -9.31 -8.77
N HIS A 65 10.44 -8.19 -8.18
CA HIS A 65 9.66 -8.15 -6.95
C HIS A 65 8.35 -7.42 -7.19
N SER A 66 7.27 -7.93 -6.61
CA SER A 66 5.96 -7.27 -6.63
C SER A 66 5.42 -7.05 -5.22
N LEU A 67 4.86 -5.86 -4.97
CA LEU A 67 4.27 -5.51 -3.69
C LEU A 67 3.02 -4.66 -3.87
N LEU A 68 2.18 -4.67 -2.83
CA LEU A 68 1.09 -3.70 -2.68
C LEU A 68 1.46 -2.69 -1.60
N PHE A 69 1.41 -1.41 -1.95
CA PHE A 69 1.69 -0.28 -1.08
C PHE A 69 0.39 0.47 -0.80
N ASP A 70 -0.04 0.49 0.45
CA ASP A 70 -1.36 0.93 0.92
C ASP A 70 -2.54 0.14 0.29
N PHE A 71 -3.73 0.30 0.89
CA PHE A 71 -4.87 -0.62 0.69
C PHE A 71 -6.23 0.07 0.55
N GLY A 72 -6.29 1.40 0.47
CA GLY A 72 -7.56 2.14 0.42
C GLY A 72 -8.40 1.99 1.70
N VAL A 73 -9.68 2.35 1.60
CA VAL A 73 -10.66 2.28 2.68
C VAL A 73 -11.40 0.95 2.69
N ASP A 74 -11.81 0.45 1.52
CA ASP A 74 -12.74 -0.68 1.42
C ASP A 74 -12.13 -1.89 0.70
N GLY A 75 -12.29 -3.07 1.32
CA GLY A 75 -11.71 -4.30 0.81
C GLY A 75 -12.37 -4.83 -0.47
N GLU A 76 -13.66 -4.57 -0.67
CA GLU A 76 -14.36 -4.93 -1.91
C GLU A 76 -13.91 -4.03 -3.06
N VAL A 77 -13.74 -2.72 -2.82
CA VAL A 77 -13.19 -1.79 -3.82
C VAL A 77 -11.77 -2.20 -4.22
N LEU A 78 -10.91 -2.49 -3.24
CA LEU A 78 -9.56 -2.96 -3.48
C LEU A 78 -9.54 -4.24 -4.34
N LEU A 79 -10.28 -5.27 -3.92
CA LEU A 79 -10.32 -6.56 -4.61
C LEU A 79 -10.92 -6.46 -6.01
N HIS A 80 -11.98 -5.67 -6.18
CA HIS A 80 -12.60 -5.40 -7.49
C HIS A 80 -11.59 -4.76 -8.45
N ASN A 81 -10.89 -3.71 -8.00
CA ASN A 81 -9.91 -3.03 -8.83
C ASN A 81 -8.72 -3.93 -9.18
N LEU A 82 -8.17 -4.70 -8.22
CA LEU A 82 -7.10 -5.67 -8.46
C LEU A 82 -7.54 -6.71 -9.50
N HIS A 83 -8.75 -7.22 -9.40
CA HIS A 83 -9.31 -8.16 -10.37
C HIS A 83 -9.38 -7.55 -11.78
N LEU A 84 -9.93 -6.34 -11.93
CA LEU A 84 -10.02 -5.68 -13.24
C LEU A 84 -8.65 -5.34 -13.84
N LEU A 85 -7.67 -5.06 -13.00
CA LEU A 85 -6.28 -4.80 -13.39
C LEU A 85 -5.48 -6.09 -13.69
N GLY A 86 -6.08 -7.26 -13.45
CA GLY A 86 -5.42 -8.56 -13.66
C GLY A 86 -4.29 -8.84 -12.67
N ILE A 87 -4.37 -8.28 -11.46
CA ILE A 87 -3.38 -8.43 -10.40
C ILE A 87 -3.89 -9.48 -9.41
N ASP A 88 -3.16 -10.58 -9.25
CA ASP A 88 -3.44 -11.59 -8.21
C ASP A 88 -2.70 -11.23 -6.92
N PRO A 89 -3.39 -10.89 -5.83
CA PRO A 89 -2.73 -10.56 -4.56
C PRO A 89 -1.92 -11.73 -3.99
N LYS A 90 -2.23 -12.97 -4.37
CA LYS A 90 -1.52 -14.16 -3.89
C LYS A 90 -0.13 -14.33 -4.50
N THR A 91 0.20 -13.58 -5.55
CA THR A 91 1.53 -13.60 -6.18
C THR A 91 2.44 -12.49 -5.67
N LEU A 92 1.99 -11.67 -4.72
CA LEU A 92 2.78 -10.60 -4.12
C LEU A 92 3.91 -11.14 -3.26
N ASP A 93 5.08 -10.50 -3.31
CA ASP A 93 6.22 -10.80 -2.45
C ASP A 93 6.11 -10.12 -1.08
N ALA A 94 5.45 -8.96 -1.02
CA ALA A 94 5.31 -8.18 0.20
C ALA A 94 4.06 -7.29 0.20
N LEU A 95 3.63 -6.95 1.41
CA LEU A 95 2.67 -5.89 1.69
C LEU A 95 3.41 -4.74 2.38
N VAL A 96 3.05 -3.50 2.06
CA VAL A 96 3.64 -2.31 2.66
C VAL A 96 2.54 -1.32 3.03
N LEU A 97 2.59 -0.77 4.24
CA LEU A 97 1.72 0.33 4.68
C LEU A 97 2.56 1.57 4.96
N SER A 98 2.19 2.67 4.32
CA SER A 98 2.87 3.96 4.44
C SER A 98 2.71 4.54 5.85
N HIS A 99 1.49 4.51 6.40
CA HIS A 99 1.16 4.98 7.74
C HIS A 99 -0.20 4.50 8.25
N GLY A 100 -0.46 4.77 9.53
CA GLY A 100 -1.63 4.27 10.26
C GLY A 100 -2.94 5.05 10.08
N HIS A 101 -3.23 5.65 8.92
CA HIS A 101 -4.55 6.24 8.65
C HIS A 101 -5.51 5.23 8.00
N PHE A 102 -6.80 5.33 8.32
CA PHE A 102 -7.80 4.31 7.94
C PHE A 102 -8.01 4.18 6.44
N ASP A 103 -7.76 5.24 5.69
CA ASP A 103 -7.82 5.29 4.22
C ASP A 103 -6.60 4.68 3.53
N HIS A 104 -5.61 4.23 4.31
CA HIS A 104 -4.46 3.49 3.81
C HIS A 104 -4.45 2.03 4.22
N TYR A 105 -5.10 1.65 5.33
CA TYR A 105 -5.14 0.26 5.81
C TYR A 105 -6.53 -0.40 5.74
N GLY A 106 -7.60 0.36 5.48
CA GLY A 106 -8.97 -0.10 5.60
C GLY A 106 -9.25 -1.34 4.74
N GLY A 107 -8.83 -1.30 3.47
CA GLY A 107 -9.05 -2.41 2.55
C GLY A 107 -8.22 -3.67 2.84
N LEU A 108 -7.14 -3.58 3.62
CA LEU A 108 -6.27 -4.71 3.95
C LEU A 108 -7.03 -5.83 4.66
N LEU A 109 -7.84 -5.47 5.66
CA LEU A 109 -8.57 -6.44 6.48
C LEU A 109 -9.64 -7.16 5.66
N GLY A 110 -10.39 -6.42 4.84
CA GLY A 110 -11.39 -7.00 3.93
C GLY A 110 -10.74 -7.92 2.90
N MET A 111 -9.58 -7.54 2.35
CA MET A 111 -8.80 -8.39 1.44
C MET A 111 -8.41 -9.72 2.11
N LEU A 112 -7.83 -9.68 3.31
CA LEU A 112 -7.42 -10.87 4.06
C LEU A 112 -8.61 -11.74 4.50
N GLU A 113 -9.78 -11.14 4.74
CA GLU A 113 -11.01 -11.86 5.05
C GLU A 113 -11.53 -12.68 3.87
N LYS A 114 -11.43 -12.16 2.65
CA LYS A 114 -11.88 -12.85 1.43
C LYS A 114 -10.87 -13.85 0.90
N LEU A 115 -9.59 -13.49 0.89
CA LEU A 115 -8.54 -14.32 0.30
C LEU A 115 -8.04 -15.41 1.25
N GLY A 116 -8.28 -15.24 2.56
CA GLY A 116 -7.71 -16.06 3.62
C GLY A 116 -6.31 -15.59 4.02
N PRO A 117 -5.63 -16.37 4.88
CA PRO A 117 -4.30 -16.00 5.36
C PRO A 117 -3.27 -15.84 4.24
N MET A 118 -2.43 -14.82 4.37
CA MET A 118 -1.32 -14.56 3.46
C MET A 118 0.00 -14.59 4.24
N PHE A 119 0.85 -15.58 3.94
CA PHE A 119 2.12 -15.80 4.63
C PHE A 119 3.29 -15.05 3.97
N ILE A 120 3.08 -13.76 3.73
CA ILE A 120 4.10 -12.86 3.18
C ILE A 120 4.41 -11.75 4.19
N PRO A 121 5.60 -11.12 4.13
CA PRO A 121 5.94 -10.04 5.04
C PRO A 121 5.03 -8.83 4.80
N PHE A 122 4.58 -8.22 5.90
CA PHE A 122 3.89 -6.94 5.94
C PHE A 122 4.77 -5.90 6.63
N TYR A 123 5.37 -5.04 5.83
CA TYR A 123 6.28 -4.00 6.31
C TYR A 123 5.53 -2.74 6.70
N VAL A 124 5.80 -2.25 7.90
CA VAL A 124 5.18 -1.02 8.41
C VAL A 124 6.22 -0.18 9.15
N GLY A 125 6.04 1.13 9.19
CA GLY A 125 6.90 1.99 10.01
C GLY A 125 6.56 1.90 11.50
N ARG A 126 7.54 2.15 12.38
CA ARG A 126 7.27 2.35 13.82
C ARG A 126 6.25 3.48 14.02
N GLY A 127 5.22 3.23 14.81
CA GLY A 127 4.11 4.17 15.06
C GLY A 127 2.85 3.90 14.21
N THR A 128 2.88 2.94 13.29
CA THR A 128 1.72 2.58 12.44
C THR A 128 0.45 2.24 13.23
N PHE A 129 0.59 1.55 14.36
CA PHE A 129 -0.56 1.07 15.15
C PHE A 129 -1.08 2.09 16.17
N THR A 130 -0.52 3.30 16.19
CA THR A 130 -0.97 4.37 17.07
C THR A 130 -2.38 4.83 16.68
N ARG A 131 -3.24 5.07 17.67
CA ARG A 131 -4.59 5.62 17.44
C ARG A 131 -4.51 7.06 16.96
N ARG A 132 -5.32 7.38 15.95
CA ARG A 132 -5.28 8.65 15.23
C ARG A 132 -6.50 9.47 15.57
N PHE A 133 -6.31 10.77 15.65
CA PHE A 133 -7.37 11.75 15.90
C PHE A 133 -7.20 12.91 14.92
N SER A 134 -8.29 13.54 14.54
CA SER A 134 -8.29 14.80 13.82
C SER A 134 -8.93 15.90 14.65
N ASP A 135 -8.29 17.07 14.68
CA ASP A 135 -8.92 18.32 15.10
C ASP A 135 -9.14 19.17 13.85
N ILE A 136 -10.37 19.14 13.33
CA ILE A 136 -10.75 19.95 12.19
C ILE A 136 -11.39 21.22 12.74
N ARG A 137 -10.68 22.34 12.56
CA ARG A 137 -11.20 23.70 12.79
C ARG A 137 -11.69 23.96 14.23
N GLY A 138 -11.19 23.24 15.24
CA GLY A 138 -11.56 23.47 16.63
C GLY A 138 -12.93 22.91 17.00
N GLU A 139 -13.50 22.02 16.19
CA GLU A 139 -14.75 21.30 16.49
C GLU A 139 -14.55 20.17 17.52
N GLY A 140 -13.31 19.97 17.98
CA GLY A 140 -12.92 18.94 18.94
C GLY A 140 -12.22 17.75 18.29
N LEU A 141 -11.67 16.87 19.13
CA LEU A 141 -10.97 15.67 18.66
C LEU A 141 -11.97 14.63 18.14
N THR A 142 -11.91 14.36 16.85
CA THR A 142 -12.58 13.21 16.23
C THR A 142 -11.64 12.03 16.21
N ASP A 143 -12.11 10.89 16.70
CA ASP A 143 -11.36 9.64 16.68
C ASP A 143 -11.40 9.00 15.29
N LEU A 144 -10.22 8.81 14.69
CA LEU A 144 -10.04 8.19 13.37
C LEU A 144 -9.67 6.71 13.46
N GLY A 145 -9.63 6.15 14.68
CA GLY A 145 -9.34 4.74 14.93
C GLY A 145 -7.86 4.39 14.85
N ARG A 146 -7.60 3.07 14.75
CA ARG A 146 -6.26 2.49 14.62
C ARG A 146 -6.33 1.16 13.91
N LEU A 147 -5.22 0.79 13.27
CA LEU A 147 -5.01 -0.58 12.83
C LEU A 147 -4.74 -1.49 14.05
N GLU A 148 -5.40 -2.63 14.11
CA GLU A 148 -5.23 -3.60 15.20
C GLU A 148 -4.23 -4.69 14.78
N ARG A 149 -3.02 -4.63 15.34
CA ARG A 149 -1.94 -5.60 15.12
C ARG A 149 -2.43 -7.04 15.25
N GLU A 150 -3.11 -7.33 16.35
CA GLU A 150 -3.52 -8.69 16.71
C GLU A 150 -4.52 -9.26 15.70
N ARG A 151 -5.31 -8.39 15.06
CA ARG A 151 -6.26 -8.80 14.01
C ARG A 151 -5.53 -9.26 12.76
N LEU A 152 -4.43 -8.59 12.39
CA LEU A 152 -3.59 -8.99 11.26
C LEU A 152 -2.83 -10.28 11.56
N GLU A 153 -2.21 -10.40 12.73
CA GLU A 153 -1.46 -11.62 13.09
C GLU A 153 -2.35 -12.87 13.07
N ARG A 154 -3.62 -12.77 13.50
CA ARG A 154 -4.62 -13.85 13.38
C ARG A 154 -4.95 -14.22 11.93
N LYS A 155 -4.68 -13.34 10.97
CA LYS A 155 -4.82 -13.56 9.51
C LYS A 155 -3.51 -14.02 8.87
N GLY A 156 -2.50 -14.41 9.65
CA GLY A 156 -1.29 -15.06 9.15
C GLY A 156 -0.26 -14.14 8.47
N VAL A 157 -0.48 -12.83 8.50
CA VAL A 157 0.50 -11.86 7.99
C VAL A 157 1.64 -11.68 8.98
N LYS A 158 2.87 -11.70 8.49
CA LYS A 158 4.07 -11.50 9.33
C LYS A 158 4.42 -10.02 9.37
N ILE A 159 4.16 -9.36 10.49
CA ILE A 159 4.41 -7.92 10.64
C ILE A 159 5.90 -7.67 10.88
N GLU A 160 6.51 -6.83 10.04
CA GLU A 160 7.89 -6.38 10.15
C GLU A 160 7.91 -4.86 10.39
N GLU A 161 8.15 -4.45 11.63
CA GLU A 161 8.22 -3.03 11.99
C GLU A 161 9.59 -2.43 11.72
N ILE A 162 9.61 -1.39 10.89
CA ILE A 162 10.81 -0.72 10.42
C ILE A 162 11.00 0.61 11.14
N GLY A 163 12.17 0.76 11.76
CA GLY A 163 12.48 1.86 12.65
C GLY A 163 13.38 2.96 12.11
N SER A 164 14.00 2.71 10.97
CA SER A 164 14.95 3.56 10.25
C SER A 164 15.01 3.06 8.80
N GLU A 165 15.82 3.68 7.95
CA GLU A 165 15.94 3.25 6.57
C GLU A 165 16.34 1.76 6.47
N CYS A 166 15.61 0.99 5.65
CA CYS A 166 15.81 -0.46 5.53
C CYS A 166 15.50 -0.96 4.11
N GLU A 167 16.36 -1.84 3.57
CA GLU A 167 16.10 -2.60 2.34
C GLU A 167 15.15 -3.77 2.68
N ILE A 168 13.91 -3.73 2.17
CA ILE A 168 12.89 -4.75 2.46
C ILE A 168 12.83 -5.86 1.42
N LEU A 169 13.16 -5.52 0.17
CA LEU A 169 13.33 -6.41 -0.98
C LEU A 169 14.53 -5.89 -1.77
N LYS A 170 15.12 -6.67 -2.68
CA LYS A 170 16.29 -6.21 -3.43
C LYS A 170 15.95 -4.96 -4.26
N GLY A 171 16.62 -3.85 -3.95
CA GLY A 171 16.37 -2.56 -4.60
C GLY A 171 15.15 -1.79 -4.08
N VAL A 172 14.48 -2.25 -3.02
CA VAL A 172 13.30 -1.61 -2.42
C VAL A 172 13.61 -1.19 -0.99
N TYR A 173 13.45 0.10 -0.70
CA TYR A 173 13.80 0.70 0.58
C TYR A 173 12.61 1.43 1.20
N LEU A 174 12.45 1.30 2.53
CA LEU A 174 11.52 2.11 3.32
C LEU A 174 12.30 3.04 4.25
N THR A 175 11.74 4.21 4.55
CA THR A 175 12.34 5.21 5.44
C THR A 175 12.13 4.91 6.93
N GLY A 176 11.14 4.07 7.25
CA GLY A 176 10.88 3.62 8.61
C GLY A 176 9.90 4.50 9.37
N GLN A 177 10.41 5.29 10.32
CA GLN A 177 9.59 5.90 11.38
C GLN A 177 8.43 6.77 10.86
N ILE A 178 7.25 6.58 11.43
CA ILE A 178 6.05 7.39 11.18
C ILE A 178 5.83 8.31 12.39
N ALA A 179 5.37 9.54 12.14
CA ALA A 179 4.99 10.45 13.20
C ALA A 179 3.90 9.83 14.09
N MET A 180 4.10 9.89 15.40
CA MET A 180 3.16 9.36 16.39
C MET A 180 2.17 10.42 16.82
#